data_AF-A0A817DS80-F1
#
_entry.id   AF-A0A817DS80-F1
#
_cell.length_a   1.000
_cell.length_b   1.000
_cell.length_c   1.000
_cell.angle_alpha   90.00
_cell.angle_beta   90.00
_cell.angle_gamma   90.00
#
_symmetry.space_group_name_H-M   'P 1'
#
loop_
_entity.id
_entity.type
_entity.pdbx_description
1 polymer ?
#
loop_
_entity_poly.entity_id
_entity_poly.type
_entity_poly.pdbx_seq_one_letter_code
_entity_poly.pdbx_strand_id
1 'polypeptide(L)'
;MSFKDSIVLVDVYSVHYDHELWGPDDPYVFLPERHEKKRHPMAYLPFGAGPRHCVGMRFALIEMKILLTRMLREYSVLPGNHFESNFHIHDQTVIAPEEVWIKLFTPEMFSSLSSDFDKQIQLIDECFLLWQRSKSSQLTTTIKTTLSKFPFEAKHFLTYWKSILEPDNQENNTNIQQNQNEVTSKNLINTMINWKNLIPSLEILHNDQLLINNRHELIRPIFRMLEKSLNETNEFEQKTYIHQLCTTALLNLYTQLKPDECNPDIFNSEIVMECMRRTNDLHTTQQCLMLLSKGAQLFPEKLISMIMAMFAFVGDRLVRKDDLYSYQVMEKTIKTVIPSLYKEKNLEQRRPILAKITHVFVTSLAHLPAHRRQDIFRMLMESIGQDECLWFAPIQLFDSILLSPINKKNEETLKKSLIDANEQMLNSFNQFSSSTLLISLTRILNVLLNLPDQITSK
;
A
#
# COMPACT_ATOMS: atom_id res chain seq x y z
N MET A 1 23.88 26.24 -36.65
CA MET A 1 23.18 25.06 -37.23
C MET A 1 22.78 24.15 -36.09
N SER A 2 21.55 23.61 -36.10
CA SER A 2 21.05 22.69 -35.07
C SER A 2 21.10 21.26 -35.61
N PHE A 3 22.18 20.53 -35.30
CA PHE A 3 22.39 19.12 -35.70
C PHE A 3 21.54 18.16 -34.85
N LYS A 4 20.21 18.30 -34.88
CA LYS A 4 19.33 17.26 -34.34
C LYS A 4 19.24 16.12 -35.34
N ASP A 5 19.23 14.89 -34.81
CA ASP A 5 19.07 13.64 -35.56
C ASP A 5 20.11 13.42 -36.67
N SER A 6 21.33 13.96 -36.48
CA SER A 6 22.46 13.85 -37.41
C SER A 6 23.71 13.30 -36.72
N ILE A 7 24.36 12.30 -37.35
CA ILE A 7 25.60 11.72 -36.83
C ILE A 7 26.77 12.66 -37.13
N VAL A 8 27.42 13.19 -36.10
CA VAL A 8 28.64 14.00 -36.24
C VAL A 8 29.86 13.10 -36.11
N LEU A 9 30.55 12.87 -37.22
CA LEU A 9 31.78 12.08 -37.29
C LEU A 9 32.99 13.00 -37.20
N VAL A 10 33.99 12.59 -36.42
CA VAL A 10 35.34 13.18 -36.51
C VAL A 10 35.94 12.72 -37.84
N ASP A 11 36.29 13.66 -38.72
CA ASP A 11 36.96 13.30 -39.96
C ASP A 11 38.43 12.95 -39.70
N VAL A 12 38.65 11.66 -39.45
CA VAL A 12 39.98 11.05 -39.28
C VAL A 12 40.85 11.29 -40.53
N TYR A 13 40.26 11.45 -41.72
CA TYR A 13 41.00 11.69 -42.96
C TYR A 13 41.71 13.05 -42.92
N SER A 14 40.98 14.15 -42.71
CA SER A 14 41.59 15.49 -42.62
C SER A 14 42.70 15.57 -41.56
N VAL A 15 42.57 14.85 -40.44
CA VAL A 15 43.58 14.81 -39.37
C VAL A 15 44.85 14.04 -39.78
N HIS A 16 44.74 13.04 -40.66
CA HIS A 16 45.89 12.26 -41.15
C HIS A 16 46.62 12.93 -42.32
N TYR A 17 45.99 13.89 -43.00
CA TYR A 17 46.55 14.59 -44.17
C TYR A 17 46.89 16.07 -43.93
N ASP A 18 46.82 16.55 -42.70
CA ASP A 18 47.22 17.90 -42.34
C ASP A 18 48.74 18.11 -42.48
N HIS A 19 49.14 19.00 -43.40
CA HIS A 19 50.54 19.35 -43.64
C HIS A 19 51.24 19.93 -42.39
N GLU A 20 50.52 20.63 -41.51
CA GLU A 20 51.08 21.20 -40.28
C GLU A 20 51.42 20.11 -39.25
N LEU A 21 50.63 19.02 -39.21
CA LEU A 21 50.86 17.89 -38.31
C LEU A 21 51.92 16.90 -38.82
N TRP A 22 52.13 16.83 -40.13
CA TRP A 22 52.89 15.75 -40.76
C TRP A 22 54.19 16.16 -41.45
N GLY A 23 54.41 17.46 -41.69
CA GLY A 23 55.54 18.01 -42.44
C GLY A 23 56.97 17.80 -41.86
N PRO A 24 58.01 18.29 -42.56
CA PRO A 24 57.95 19.08 -43.81
C PRO A 24 57.61 18.25 -45.05
N ASP A 25 57.66 16.92 -44.92
CA ASP A 25 57.35 15.96 -45.97
C ASP A 25 55.84 15.94 -46.25
N ASP A 26 55.47 15.93 -47.54
CA ASP A 26 54.08 15.90 -48.00
C ASP A 26 53.28 14.74 -47.35
N PRO A 27 52.18 14.99 -46.63
CA PRO A 27 51.36 13.95 -46.04
C PRO A 27 50.62 13.05 -47.03
N TYR A 28 50.44 13.47 -48.27
CA TYR A 28 49.92 12.62 -49.34
C TYR A 28 50.98 11.64 -49.86
N VAL A 29 52.27 11.86 -49.56
CA VAL A 29 53.36 10.94 -49.89
C VAL A 29 53.56 9.91 -48.77
N PHE A 30 53.46 8.63 -49.14
CA PHE A 30 53.66 7.52 -48.22
C PHE A 30 55.13 7.40 -47.78
N LEU A 31 55.41 7.71 -46.52
CA LEU A 31 56.75 7.70 -45.93
C LEU A 31 56.75 6.95 -44.58
N PRO A 32 57.00 5.63 -44.53
CA PRO A 32 56.91 4.82 -43.31
C PRO A 32 57.82 5.31 -42.17
N GLU A 33 59.04 5.72 -42.51
CA GLU A 33 60.05 6.30 -41.59
C GLU A 33 59.49 7.53 -40.85
N ARG A 34 58.48 8.20 -41.42
CA ARG A 34 57.79 9.28 -40.72
C ARG A 34 57.19 8.78 -39.41
N HIS A 35 56.71 7.54 -39.28
CA HIS A 35 56.12 7.05 -38.02
C HIS A 35 57.16 6.79 -36.92
N GLU A 36 58.46 6.73 -37.24
CA GLU A 36 59.55 6.72 -36.25
C GLU A 36 59.71 8.11 -35.61
N LYS A 37 59.44 9.17 -36.39
CA LYS A 37 59.32 10.56 -35.94
C LYS A 37 58.10 10.66 -35.01
N LYS A 38 58.36 10.74 -33.70
CA LYS A 38 57.32 10.88 -32.66
C LYS A 38 56.34 12.00 -32.99
N ARG A 39 55.08 11.65 -33.23
CA ARG A 39 53.95 12.56 -33.45
C ARG A 39 52.88 12.39 -32.38
N HIS A 40 51.91 13.29 -32.41
CA HIS A 40 50.74 13.23 -31.55
C HIS A 40 49.99 11.90 -31.76
N PRO A 41 49.67 11.11 -30.71
CA PRO A 41 48.97 9.83 -30.84
C PRO A 41 47.55 9.92 -31.40
N MET A 42 47.03 11.15 -31.56
CA MET A 42 45.76 11.48 -32.19
C MET A 42 45.91 12.12 -33.58
N ALA A 43 47.13 12.50 -33.99
CA ALA A 43 47.41 12.78 -35.41
C ALA A 43 47.42 11.45 -36.20
N TYR A 44 47.74 10.35 -35.53
CA TYR A 44 47.58 9.00 -36.05
C TYR A 44 46.52 8.25 -35.23
N LEU A 45 45.27 8.30 -35.71
CA LEU A 45 44.08 7.64 -35.19
C LEU A 45 43.72 6.37 -36.03
N PRO A 46 44.31 5.17 -35.80
CA PRO A 46 43.81 3.90 -36.36
C PRO A 46 42.87 3.04 -35.47
N PHE A 47 43.31 2.49 -34.33
CA PHE A 47 42.59 1.58 -33.38
C PHE A 47 42.04 2.17 -32.04
N GLY A 48 40.78 2.15 -31.59
CA GLY A 48 39.51 2.17 -32.32
C GLY A 48 39.27 3.52 -33.02
N ALA A 49 39.96 4.58 -32.58
CA ALA A 49 41.06 5.05 -33.40
C ALA A 49 42.30 5.50 -32.56
N GLY A 50 43.53 5.15 -32.98
CA GLY A 50 44.85 5.28 -32.29
C GLY A 50 45.79 4.04 -32.44
N PRO A 51 47.14 4.11 -32.58
CA PRO A 51 48.01 2.90 -32.60
C PRO A 51 48.05 2.19 -31.23
N ARG A 52 47.30 2.73 -30.28
CA ARG A 52 47.00 2.22 -28.95
C ARG A 52 45.49 2.00 -28.89
N HIS A 53 45.05 0.79 -29.24
CA HIS A 53 43.67 0.35 -29.02
C HIS A 53 43.20 0.66 -27.60
N CYS A 54 41.87 0.78 -27.42
CA CYS A 54 41.26 0.90 -26.10
C CYS A 54 41.77 -0.21 -25.15
N VAL A 55 42.58 0.18 -24.17
CA VAL A 55 43.19 -0.73 -23.20
C VAL A 55 42.12 -1.45 -22.36
N GLY A 56 41.01 -0.75 -22.08
CA GLY A 56 39.85 -1.29 -21.36
C GLY A 56 39.14 -2.43 -22.09
N MET A 57 39.30 -2.56 -23.41
CA MET A 57 38.67 -3.66 -24.18
C MET A 57 39.14 -5.03 -23.69
N ARG A 58 40.43 -5.18 -23.35
CA ARG A 58 40.96 -6.45 -22.83
C ARG A 58 40.45 -6.75 -21.43
N PHE A 59 40.33 -5.73 -20.58
CA PHE A 59 39.78 -5.88 -19.23
C PHE A 59 38.29 -6.23 -19.25
N ALA A 60 37.48 -5.51 -20.02
CA ALA A 60 36.05 -5.79 -20.20
C ALA A 60 35.78 -7.18 -20.78
N LEU A 61 36.62 -7.64 -21.73
CA LEU A 61 36.54 -9.01 -22.25
C LEU A 61 36.94 -10.09 -21.23
N ILE A 62 37.80 -9.77 -20.25
CA ILE A 62 38.15 -10.69 -19.16
C ILE A 62 37.01 -10.76 -18.15
N GLU A 63 36.49 -9.61 -17.71
CA GLU A 63 35.33 -9.54 -16.81
C GLU A 63 34.09 -10.24 -17.40
N MET A 64 33.76 -9.98 -18.67
CA MET A 64 32.66 -10.69 -19.35
C MET A 64 32.90 -12.20 -19.45
N LYS A 65 34.15 -12.66 -19.63
CA LYS A 65 34.47 -14.10 -19.63
C LYS A 65 34.36 -14.72 -18.25
N ILE A 66 34.76 -14.01 -17.19
CA ILE A 66 34.62 -14.46 -15.81
C ILE A 66 33.14 -14.56 -15.45
N LEU A 67 32.35 -13.53 -15.77
CA LEU A 67 30.89 -13.51 -15.59
C LEU A 67 30.22 -14.67 -16.34
N LEU A 68 30.48 -14.82 -17.65
CA LEU A 68 29.92 -15.90 -18.47
C LEU A 68 30.32 -17.29 -17.95
N THR A 69 31.59 -17.48 -17.58
CA THR A 69 32.08 -18.76 -17.03
C THR A 69 31.40 -19.09 -15.71
N ARG A 70 31.18 -18.09 -14.87
CA ARG A 70 30.45 -18.24 -13.61
C ARG A 70 28.99 -18.58 -13.85
N MET A 71 28.33 -17.86 -14.75
CA MET A 71 26.95 -18.14 -15.17
C MET A 71 26.79 -19.57 -15.69
N LEU A 72 27.64 -20.02 -16.63
CA LEU A 72 27.60 -21.37 -17.20
C LEU A 72 27.95 -22.49 -16.21
N ARG A 73 28.64 -22.18 -15.11
CA ARG A 73 29.04 -23.17 -14.07
C ARG A 73 28.02 -23.25 -12.93
N GLU A 74 27.43 -22.14 -12.54
CA GLU A 74 26.51 -22.05 -11.41
C GLU A 74 25.03 -22.12 -11.83
N TYR A 75 24.71 -21.91 -13.13
CA TYR A 75 23.32 -21.81 -13.62
C TYR A 75 23.09 -22.52 -14.98
N SER A 76 21.93 -23.17 -15.11
CA SER A 76 21.46 -23.77 -16.36
C SER A 76 20.64 -22.77 -17.18
N VAL A 77 21.22 -22.21 -18.23
CA VAL A 77 20.53 -21.26 -19.12
C VAL A 77 19.63 -22.01 -20.10
N LEU A 78 18.30 -21.85 -19.96
CA LEU A 78 17.31 -22.48 -20.84
C LEU A 78 16.66 -21.45 -21.78
N PRO A 79 16.36 -21.80 -23.05
CA PRO A 79 15.81 -20.86 -24.02
C PRO A 79 14.42 -20.34 -23.61
N GLY A 80 14.21 -19.04 -23.85
CA GLY A 80 12.94 -18.35 -23.67
C GLY A 80 11.84 -18.87 -24.60
N ASN A 81 10.57 -18.61 -24.24
CA ASN A 81 9.45 -18.88 -25.16
C ASN A 81 9.45 -17.88 -26.35
N HIS A 82 10.17 -16.76 -26.19
CA HIS A 82 10.51 -15.76 -27.22
C HIS A 82 12.01 -15.84 -27.57
N PHE A 83 12.59 -17.05 -27.61
CA PHE A 83 13.92 -17.23 -28.19
C PHE A 83 13.81 -17.09 -29.71
N GLU A 84 14.02 -15.87 -30.20
CA GLU A 84 14.19 -15.62 -31.62
C GLU A 84 15.60 -16.06 -32.03
N SER A 85 15.69 -16.93 -33.05
CA SER A 85 16.97 -17.38 -33.59
C SER A 85 17.73 -16.27 -34.33
N ASN A 86 17.04 -15.17 -34.65
CA ASN A 86 17.54 -14.04 -35.42
C ASN A 86 17.41 -12.79 -34.55
N PHE A 87 18.51 -12.25 -34.04
CA PHE A 87 18.50 -10.99 -33.30
C PHE A 87 18.26 -9.81 -34.26
N HIS A 88 17.25 -9.00 -33.97
CA HIS A 88 17.13 -7.67 -34.56
C HIS A 88 18.18 -6.75 -33.92
N ILE A 89 19.02 -6.15 -34.77
CA ILE A 89 20.15 -5.31 -34.40
C ILE A 89 19.86 -3.89 -34.86
N HIS A 90 20.01 -2.92 -33.98
CA HIS A 90 19.97 -1.51 -34.34
C HIS A 90 21.40 -0.96 -34.50
N ASP A 91 21.68 -0.33 -35.64
CA ASP A 91 22.95 0.37 -35.84
C ASP A 91 22.98 1.64 -34.98
N GLN A 92 23.91 1.66 -34.02
CA GLN A 92 24.36 2.81 -33.26
C GLN A 92 25.89 2.72 -33.12
N THR A 93 26.53 3.65 -32.42
CA THR A 93 28.00 3.68 -32.22
C THR A 93 28.55 2.42 -31.53
N VAL A 94 27.69 1.60 -30.92
CA VAL A 94 27.97 0.23 -30.49
C VAL A 94 26.81 -0.66 -30.92
N ILE A 95 27.11 -1.82 -31.50
CA ILE A 95 26.12 -2.84 -31.86
C ILE A 95 25.57 -3.49 -30.59
N ALA A 96 24.26 -3.42 -30.40
CA ALA A 96 23.52 -4.14 -29.37
C ALA A 96 22.24 -4.77 -29.97
N PRO A 97 21.82 -5.95 -29.49
CA PRO A 97 20.50 -6.50 -29.82
C PRO A 97 19.40 -5.60 -29.24
N GLU A 98 18.28 -5.49 -29.96
CA GLU A 98 17.13 -4.67 -29.58
C GLU A 98 16.49 -5.15 -28.25
N GLU A 99 16.40 -6.47 -28.06
CA GLU A 99 15.95 -7.11 -26.82
C GLU A 99 16.82 -8.35 -26.51
N VAL A 100 17.10 -8.62 -25.23
CA VAL A 100 17.79 -9.85 -24.78
C VAL A 100 16.90 -10.64 -23.82
N TRP A 101 16.11 -11.55 -24.39
CA TRP A 101 15.22 -12.45 -23.64
C TRP A 101 15.96 -13.64 -23.04
N ILE A 102 16.76 -13.40 -22.00
CA ILE A 102 17.20 -14.50 -21.14
C ILE A 102 16.06 -14.84 -20.17
N LYS A 103 15.64 -16.11 -20.10
CA LYS A 103 14.92 -16.67 -18.93
C LYS A 103 15.89 -16.72 -17.75
N LEU A 104 16.30 -15.56 -17.25
CA LEU A 104 17.35 -15.44 -16.23
C LEU A 104 16.93 -16.01 -14.88
N PHE A 105 15.63 -16.05 -14.58
CA PHE A 105 15.14 -16.39 -13.25
C PHE A 105 13.92 -17.34 -13.34
N THR A 106 14.16 -18.65 -13.44
CA THR A 106 13.08 -19.63 -13.24
C THR A 106 12.76 -19.77 -11.74
N PRO A 107 11.53 -20.17 -11.36
CA PRO A 107 11.21 -20.48 -9.96
C PRO A 107 12.11 -21.58 -9.36
N GLU A 108 12.57 -22.51 -10.19
CA GLU A 108 13.54 -23.55 -9.84
C GLU A 108 14.89 -22.94 -9.44
N MET A 109 15.37 -21.95 -10.19
CA MET A 109 16.61 -21.24 -9.91
C MET A 109 16.51 -20.34 -8.68
N PHE A 110 15.37 -19.68 -8.48
CA PHE A 110 15.10 -18.95 -7.24
C PHE A 110 15.07 -19.91 -6.03
N SER A 111 14.48 -21.09 -6.20
CA SER A 111 14.42 -22.12 -5.16
C SER A 111 15.78 -22.77 -4.86
N SER A 112 16.69 -22.88 -5.84
CA SER A 112 18.06 -23.36 -5.60
C SER A 112 18.93 -22.36 -4.80
N LEU A 113 18.56 -21.08 -4.78
CA LEU A 113 19.18 -20.05 -3.94
C LEU A 113 18.73 -20.10 -2.47
N SER A 114 17.89 -21.07 -2.06
CA SER A 114 17.40 -21.22 -0.68
C SER A 114 18.48 -21.41 0.39
N SER A 115 19.72 -21.72 0.01
CA SER A 115 20.87 -21.76 0.91
C SER A 115 21.47 -20.38 1.23
N ASP A 116 21.06 -19.33 0.52
CA ASP A 116 21.61 -17.97 0.63
C ASP A 116 20.48 -16.93 0.49
N PHE A 117 19.72 -16.77 1.59
CA PHE A 117 18.55 -15.90 1.66
C PHE A 117 18.88 -14.42 1.34
N ASP A 118 20.09 -13.97 1.66
CA ASP A 118 20.50 -12.58 1.43
C ASP A 118 20.68 -12.31 -0.08
N LYS A 119 21.12 -13.30 -0.87
CA LYS A 119 21.10 -13.22 -2.34
C LYS A 119 19.68 -13.25 -2.92
N GLN A 120 18.75 -13.97 -2.30
CA GLN A 120 17.33 -13.93 -2.72
C GLN A 120 16.74 -12.52 -2.52
N ILE A 121 17.00 -11.88 -1.37
CA ILE A 121 16.63 -10.48 -1.13
C ILE A 121 17.29 -9.57 -2.18
N GLN A 122 18.62 -9.63 -2.34
CA GLN A 122 19.34 -8.75 -3.27
C GLN A 122 18.82 -8.85 -4.71
N LEU A 123 18.48 -10.06 -5.16
CA LEU A 123 17.87 -10.30 -6.47
C LEU A 123 16.49 -9.63 -6.59
N ILE A 124 15.63 -9.79 -5.58
CA ILE A 124 14.29 -9.19 -5.56
C ILE A 124 14.36 -7.66 -5.54
N ASP A 125 15.28 -7.10 -4.73
CA ASP A 125 15.50 -5.66 -4.63
C ASP A 125 15.94 -5.06 -5.98
N GLU A 126 16.90 -5.68 -6.67
CA GLU A 126 17.31 -5.28 -8.02
C GLU A 126 16.17 -5.44 -9.03
N CYS A 127 15.34 -6.50 -8.95
CA CYS A 127 14.17 -6.64 -9.80
C CYS A 127 13.14 -5.51 -9.59
N PHE A 128 12.88 -5.08 -8.34
CA PHE A 128 11.98 -3.95 -8.07
C PHE A 128 12.58 -2.61 -8.54
N LEU A 129 13.88 -2.39 -8.32
CA LEU A 129 14.58 -1.20 -8.82
C LEU A 129 14.62 -1.13 -10.35
N LEU A 130 14.82 -2.27 -11.03
CA LEU A 130 14.78 -2.37 -12.49
C LEU A 130 13.38 -2.13 -13.03
N TRP A 131 12.34 -2.72 -12.43
CA TRP A 131 10.94 -2.45 -12.79
C TRP A 131 10.66 -0.94 -12.70
N GLN A 132 10.95 -0.30 -11.57
CA GLN A 132 10.71 1.12 -11.36
C GLN A 132 11.47 2.03 -12.34
N ARG A 133 12.71 1.68 -12.71
CA ARG A 133 13.57 2.47 -13.61
C ARG A 133 13.30 2.19 -15.09
N SER A 134 12.65 1.08 -15.42
CA SER A 134 12.44 0.65 -16.80
C SER A 134 11.46 1.57 -17.55
N LYS A 135 11.77 1.85 -18.82
CA LYS A 135 10.87 2.54 -19.75
C LYS A 135 10.13 1.58 -20.70
N SER A 136 10.55 0.32 -20.77
CA SER A 136 9.90 -0.72 -21.57
C SER A 136 8.78 -1.39 -20.78
N SER A 137 7.57 -1.35 -21.33
CA SER A 137 6.40 -2.03 -20.78
C SER A 137 6.52 -3.55 -20.84
N GLN A 138 7.18 -4.09 -21.87
CA GLN A 138 7.45 -5.52 -22.00
C GLN A 138 8.40 -6.01 -20.90
N LEU A 139 9.48 -5.27 -20.62
CA LEU A 139 10.40 -5.62 -19.53
C LEU A 139 9.70 -5.63 -18.16
N THR A 140 8.92 -4.58 -17.86
CA THR A 140 8.07 -4.53 -16.66
C THR A 140 7.12 -5.74 -16.57
N THR A 141 6.45 -6.08 -17.67
CA THR A 141 5.52 -7.23 -17.73
C THR A 141 6.22 -8.57 -17.50
N THR A 142 7.42 -8.75 -18.08
CA THR A 142 8.22 -9.97 -17.90
C THR A 142 8.79 -10.08 -16.49
N ILE A 143 9.23 -8.97 -15.85
CA ILE A 143 9.60 -8.97 -14.43
C ILE A 143 8.39 -9.38 -13.58
N LYS A 144 7.23 -8.73 -13.77
CA LYS A 144 6.01 -8.98 -13.00
C LYS A 144 5.52 -10.43 -13.13
N THR A 145 5.52 -11.00 -14.34
CA THR A 145 5.10 -12.40 -14.61
C THR A 145 6.15 -13.46 -14.27
N THR A 146 7.38 -13.04 -13.95
CA THR A 146 8.46 -13.91 -13.45
C THR A 146 8.40 -13.96 -11.93
N LEU A 147 8.41 -12.79 -11.28
CA LEU A 147 8.30 -12.67 -9.83
C LEU A 147 7.01 -13.30 -9.30
N SER A 148 5.87 -13.17 -10.00
CA SER A 148 4.59 -13.77 -9.56
C SER A 148 4.58 -15.29 -9.43
N LYS A 149 5.63 -15.98 -9.90
CA LYS A 149 5.81 -17.44 -9.80
C LYS A 149 6.77 -17.85 -8.69
N PHE A 150 7.38 -16.91 -7.96
CA PHE A 150 8.34 -17.23 -6.90
C PHE A 150 7.63 -17.56 -5.57
N PRO A 151 8.12 -18.55 -4.81
CA PRO A 151 7.68 -18.78 -3.45
C PRO A 151 8.27 -17.71 -2.53
N PHE A 152 7.52 -16.64 -2.25
CA PHE A 152 7.98 -15.57 -1.38
C PHE A 152 7.84 -15.96 0.09
N GLU A 153 8.77 -15.45 0.90
CA GLU A 153 8.57 -15.29 2.36
C GLU A 153 8.35 -13.82 2.71
N ALA A 154 7.54 -13.55 3.74
CA ALA A 154 7.28 -12.19 4.21
C ALA A 154 8.57 -11.37 4.47
N LYS A 155 9.62 -12.01 5.00
CA LYS A 155 10.92 -11.39 5.28
C LYS A 155 11.54 -10.68 4.07
N HIS A 156 11.35 -11.16 2.83
CA HIS A 156 11.85 -10.47 1.62
C HIS A 156 11.28 -9.05 1.51
N PHE A 157 9.96 -8.92 1.63
CA PHE A 157 9.27 -7.63 1.60
C PHE A 157 9.65 -6.76 2.81
N LEU A 158 9.73 -7.36 4.01
CA LEU A 158 10.11 -6.62 5.23
C LEU A 158 11.51 -5.99 5.11
N THR A 159 12.48 -6.70 4.55
CA THR A 159 13.84 -6.17 4.36
C THR A 159 13.86 -5.05 3.33
N TYR A 160 13.22 -5.24 2.17
CA TYR A 160 13.08 -4.21 1.14
C TYR A 160 12.37 -2.94 1.66
N TRP A 161 11.30 -3.10 2.44
CA TRP A 161 10.55 -1.97 2.99
C TRP A 161 11.30 -1.23 4.10
N LYS A 162 12.11 -1.93 4.91
CA LYS A 162 12.86 -1.29 5.99
C LYS A 162 13.82 -0.23 5.45
N SER A 163 14.59 -0.56 4.40
CA SER A 163 15.55 0.37 3.79
C SER A 163 14.91 1.63 3.18
N ILE A 164 13.60 1.57 2.84
CA ILE A 164 12.85 2.68 2.24
C ILE A 164 12.05 3.48 3.28
N LEU A 165 11.49 2.83 4.30
CA LEU A 165 10.62 3.45 5.31
C LEU A 165 11.39 4.02 6.52
N GLU A 166 12.59 3.51 6.77
CA GLU A 166 13.50 3.89 7.85
C GLU A 166 14.90 4.13 7.26
N PRO A 167 15.11 5.21 6.47
CA PRO A 167 16.46 5.59 6.04
C PRO A 167 17.31 5.87 7.28
N ASP A 168 18.50 5.27 7.34
CA ASP A 168 19.34 5.24 8.53
C ASP A 168 19.64 6.63 9.11
N ASN A 169 19.08 6.94 10.29
CA ASN A 169 19.60 7.98 11.17
C ASN A 169 20.88 7.47 11.85
N GLN A 170 21.98 7.34 11.11
CA GLN A 170 23.30 7.15 11.72
C GLN A 170 23.77 8.48 12.31
N GLU A 171 23.57 8.63 13.62
CA GLU A 171 24.16 9.72 14.38
C GLU A 171 25.69 9.64 14.36
N ASN A 172 26.30 10.77 13.98
CA ASN A 172 27.43 11.39 14.66
C ASN A 172 28.47 10.45 15.32
N ASN A 173 29.61 10.28 14.67
CA ASN A 173 30.92 10.47 15.33
C ASN A 173 32.09 10.54 14.33
N THR A 174 32.27 11.71 13.71
CA THR A 174 33.61 12.25 13.42
C THR A 174 33.56 13.78 13.46
N ASN A 175 34.64 14.39 13.94
CA ASN A 175 34.61 15.75 14.48
C ASN A 175 34.65 16.86 13.42
N ILE A 176 33.66 17.76 13.50
CA ILE A 176 33.81 19.22 13.64
C ILE A 176 34.41 20.05 12.47
N GLN A 177 33.70 21.17 12.20
CA GLN A 177 34.14 22.44 11.56
C GLN A 177 34.25 22.56 10.03
N GLN A 178 33.23 23.18 9.40
CA GLN A 178 33.23 24.54 8.80
C GLN A 178 32.04 24.76 7.84
N ASN A 179 31.59 26.02 7.77
CA ASN A 179 30.63 26.63 6.81
C ASN A 179 29.13 26.28 6.96
N GLN A 180 28.40 27.17 7.65
CA GLN A 180 26.99 27.03 8.05
C GLN A 180 25.92 27.41 7.00
N ASN A 181 26.28 27.85 5.80
CA ASN A 181 25.32 28.50 4.88
C ASN A 181 24.80 27.64 3.69
N GLU A 182 25.15 26.36 3.59
CA GLU A 182 24.59 25.43 2.57
C GLU A 182 23.86 24.20 3.16
N VAL A 183 23.80 24.07 4.49
CA VAL A 183 23.34 22.81 5.14
C VAL A 183 21.81 22.69 5.20
N THR A 184 21.08 23.81 5.16
CA THR A 184 19.61 23.83 5.34
C THR A 184 18.82 23.24 4.18
N SER A 185 19.35 23.20 2.97
CA SER A 185 18.65 22.64 1.79
C SER A 185 18.94 21.16 1.53
N LYS A 186 20.12 20.65 1.91
CA LYS A 186 20.46 19.21 1.75
C LYS A 186 19.82 18.32 2.83
N ASN A 187 19.73 18.78 4.07
CA ASN A 187 19.15 17.98 5.15
C ASN A 187 17.63 17.78 5.05
N LEU A 188 16.91 18.65 4.34
CA LEU A 188 15.45 18.50 4.11
C LEU A 188 15.10 17.45 3.04
N ILE A 189 16.06 17.06 2.19
CA ILE A 189 15.82 16.11 1.09
C ILE A 189 15.94 14.66 1.58
N ASN A 190 16.79 14.40 2.59
CA ASN A 190 17.04 13.05 3.11
C ASN A 190 15.91 12.46 3.99
N THR A 191 14.85 13.21 4.30
CA THR A 191 13.74 12.73 5.14
C THR A 191 12.44 12.45 4.37
N MET A 192 12.40 12.64 3.05
CA MET A 192 11.22 12.32 2.24
C MET A 192 11.25 10.87 1.75
N ILE A 193 10.20 10.11 2.07
CA ILE A 193 10.02 8.73 1.59
C ILE A 193 9.80 8.77 0.08
N ASN A 194 10.66 8.10 -0.69
CA ASN A 194 10.45 7.95 -2.13
C ASN A 194 9.44 6.84 -2.41
N TRP A 195 8.16 7.20 -2.28
CA TRP A 195 7.01 6.33 -2.53
C TRP A 195 7.03 5.56 -3.85
N LYS A 196 7.69 6.09 -4.90
CA LYS A 196 7.84 5.40 -6.19
C LYS A 196 8.58 4.07 -6.08
N ASN A 197 9.47 3.93 -5.09
CA ASN A 197 10.20 2.70 -4.85
C ASN A 197 9.30 1.60 -4.25
N LEU A 198 8.25 1.96 -3.51
CA LEU A 198 7.35 0.98 -2.88
C LEU A 198 6.34 0.39 -3.88
N ILE A 199 6.00 1.11 -4.95
CA ILE A 199 4.96 0.72 -5.92
C ILE A 199 5.16 -0.70 -6.47
N PRO A 200 6.32 -1.11 -7.02
CA PRO A 200 6.52 -2.49 -7.52
C PRO A 200 6.23 -3.58 -6.47
N SER A 201 6.67 -3.35 -5.23
CA SER A 201 6.50 -4.29 -4.11
C SER A 201 5.06 -4.35 -3.58
N LEU A 202 4.24 -3.31 -3.81
CA LEU A 202 2.82 -3.31 -3.47
C LEU A 202 1.96 -3.81 -4.65
N GLU A 203 2.37 -3.53 -5.89
CA GLU A 203 1.73 -4.05 -7.11
C GLU A 203 1.82 -5.58 -7.23
N ILE A 204 2.89 -6.20 -6.76
CA ILE A 204 2.99 -7.67 -6.76
C ILE A 204 2.05 -8.30 -5.73
N LEU A 205 1.82 -7.65 -4.58
CA LEU A 205 0.84 -8.08 -3.55
C LEU A 205 -0.63 -7.88 -3.98
N HIS A 206 -0.87 -7.17 -5.08
CA HIS A 206 -2.20 -7.08 -5.70
C HIS A 206 -2.62 -8.42 -6.35
N ASN A 207 -1.67 -9.30 -6.69
CA ASN A 207 -1.96 -10.64 -7.18
C ASN A 207 -2.47 -11.54 -6.04
N ASP A 208 -3.74 -11.94 -6.12
CA ASP A 208 -4.38 -12.81 -5.14
C ASP A 208 -3.79 -14.24 -5.15
N GLN A 209 -3.26 -14.71 -6.28
CA GLN A 209 -2.69 -16.06 -6.38
C GLN A 209 -1.23 -16.15 -5.88
N LEU A 210 -0.69 -15.11 -5.23
CA LEU A 210 0.72 -15.07 -4.83
C LEU A 210 1.00 -15.96 -3.61
N LEU A 211 1.95 -16.89 -3.77
CA LEU A 211 2.40 -17.78 -2.69
C LEU A 211 3.38 -17.05 -1.76
N ILE A 212 2.86 -16.57 -0.63
CA ILE A 212 3.63 -15.94 0.45
C ILE A 212 3.56 -16.78 1.74
N ASN A 213 4.72 -17.21 2.24
CA ASN A 213 4.93 -17.80 3.57
C ASN A 213 4.98 -16.70 4.65
N ASN A 214 4.42 -16.97 5.83
CA ASN A 214 4.32 -16.03 6.97
C ASN A 214 3.67 -14.67 6.64
N ARG A 215 2.75 -14.66 5.67
CA ARG A 215 2.05 -13.48 5.14
C ARG A 215 1.43 -12.54 6.19
N HIS A 216 1.08 -13.04 7.37
CA HIS A 216 0.50 -12.24 8.46
C HIS A 216 1.46 -11.14 8.97
N GLU A 217 2.79 -11.36 8.86
CA GLU A 217 3.80 -10.38 9.24
C GLU A 217 3.75 -9.09 8.38
N LEU A 218 3.24 -9.17 7.14
CA LEU A 218 3.15 -8.04 6.21
C LEU A 218 2.06 -7.03 6.57
N ILE A 219 1.03 -7.45 7.31
CA ILE A 219 -0.16 -6.63 7.61
C ILE A 219 0.22 -5.34 8.35
N ARG A 220 1.03 -5.45 9.41
CA ARG A 220 1.41 -4.30 10.26
C ARG A 220 2.27 -3.27 9.51
N PRO A 221 3.31 -3.66 8.73
CA PRO A 221 3.99 -2.74 7.81
C PRO A 221 3.04 -2.02 6.83
N ILE A 222 2.11 -2.74 6.19
CA ILE A 222 1.20 -2.10 5.20
C ILE A 222 0.24 -1.12 5.88
N PHE A 223 -0.26 -1.40 7.09
CA PHE A 223 -1.00 -0.41 7.87
C PHE A 223 -0.15 0.83 8.21
N ARG A 224 1.12 0.65 8.61
CA ARG A 224 2.06 1.77 8.84
C ARG A 224 2.34 2.58 7.57
N MET A 225 2.44 1.93 6.41
CA MET A 225 2.57 2.61 5.12
C MET A 225 1.32 3.45 4.82
N LEU A 226 0.13 2.88 4.98
CA LEU A 226 -1.13 3.59 4.77
C LEU A 226 -1.30 4.77 5.74
N GLU A 227 -0.93 4.59 7.01
CA GLU A 227 -0.92 5.65 8.01
C GLU A 227 0.04 6.79 7.64
N LYS A 228 1.28 6.47 7.26
CA LYS A 228 2.27 7.46 6.77
C LYS A 228 1.75 8.18 5.52
N SER A 229 1.25 7.47 4.51
CA SER A 229 0.78 8.08 3.26
C SER A 229 -0.42 8.98 3.48
N LEU A 230 -1.34 8.62 4.37
CA LEU A 230 -2.48 9.47 4.73
C LEU A 230 -2.01 10.76 5.41
N ASN A 231 -1.07 10.67 6.34
CA ASN A 231 -0.58 11.79 7.16
C ASN A 231 0.39 12.75 6.44
N GLU A 232 1.00 12.34 5.33
CA GLU A 232 1.84 13.25 4.54
C GLU A 232 1.03 14.40 3.93
N THR A 233 1.47 15.63 4.20
CA THR A 233 0.82 16.87 3.73
C THR A 233 1.04 17.18 2.26
N ASN A 234 2.07 16.59 1.65
CA ASN A 234 2.42 16.83 0.25
C ASN A 234 1.50 16.01 -0.65
N GLU A 235 0.76 16.67 -1.54
CA GLU A 235 0.08 15.99 -2.64
C GLU A 235 1.13 15.55 -3.67
N PHE A 236 1.25 14.23 -3.86
CA PHE A 236 2.02 13.63 -4.94
C PHE A 236 1.08 12.87 -5.88
N GLU A 237 1.38 12.88 -7.18
CA GLU A 237 0.51 12.38 -8.26
C GLU A 237 0.00 10.94 -8.06
N GLN A 238 0.70 10.15 -7.26
CA GLN A 238 0.44 8.72 -7.02
C GLN A 238 -0.18 8.43 -5.64
N LYS A 239 -0.54 9.44 -4.85
CA LYS A 239 -1.04 9.26 -3.48
C LYS A 239 -2.29 8.38 -3.41
N THR A 240 -3.27 8.65 -4.29
CA THR A 240 -4.47 7.82 -4.45
C THR A 240 -4.15 6.39 -4.86
N TYR A 241 -3.16 6.21 -5.74
CA TYR A 241 -2.75 4.87 -6.21
C TYR A 241 -2.11 4.05 -5.08
N ILE A 242 -1.36 4.67 -4.17
CA ILE A 242 -0.78 3.97 -3.02
C ILE A 242 -1.86 3.62 -1.99
N HIS A 243 -2.86 4.48 -1.77
CA HIS A 243 -4.04 4.10 -0.98
C HIS A 243 -4.77 2.89 -1.57
N GLN A 244 -4.97 2.85 -2.89
CA GLN A 244 -5.54 1.72 -3.60
C GLN A 244 -4.70 0.44 -3.45
N LEU A 245 -3.38 0.52 -3.63
CA LEU A 245 -2.48 -0.64 -3.51
C LEU A 245 -2.43 -1.17 -2.07
N CYS A 246 -2.24 -0.31 -1.07
CA CYS A 246 -2.22 -0.72 0.35
C CYS A 246 -3.55 -1.34 0.79
N THR A 247 -4.70 -0.73 0.43
CA THR A 247 -6.01 -1.27 0.81
C THR A 247 -6.32 -2.60 0.12
N THR A 248 -5.94 -2.77 -1.16
CA THR A 248 -6.12 -4.04 -1.86
C THR A 248 -5.18 -5.12 -1.34
N ALA A 249 -3.91 -4.80 -1.05
CA ALA A 249 -2.96 -5.74 -0.46
C ALA A 249 -3.42 -6.20 0.93
N LEU A 250 -3.93 -5.29 1.78
CA LEU A 250 -4.56 -5.65 3.06
C LEU A 250 -5.76 -6.57 2.87
N LEU A 251 -6.66 -6.29 1.91
CA LEU A 251 -7.80 -7.16 1.64
C LEU A 251 -7.35 -8.55 1.20
N ASN A 252 -6.42 -8.66 0.25
CA ASN A 252 -5.87 -9.94 -0.24
C ASN A 252 -5.24 -10.76 0.88
N LEU A 253 -4.54 -10.13 1.82
CA LEU A 253 -3.99 -10.80 2.99
C LEU A 253 -5.12 -11.32 3.91
N TYR A 254 -6.09 -10.47 4.26
CA TYR A 254 -7.19 -10.84 5.16
C TYR A 254 -8.23 -11.81 4.56
N THR A 255 -8.37 -11.89 3.23
CA THR A 255 -9.23 -12.89 2.59
C THR A 255 -8.64 -14.30 2.64
N GLN A 256 -7.32 -14.41 2.65
CA GLN A 256 -6.59 -15.68 2.56
C GLN A 256 -6.04 -16.20 3.90
N LEU A 257 -6.04 -15.38 4.94
CA LEU A 257 -5.66 -15.78 6.29
C LEU A 257 -6.75 -16.61 6.98
N LYS A 258 -6.32 -17.59 7.78
CA LYS A 258 -7.21 -18.32 8.69
C LYS A 258 -7.49 -17.48 9.94
N PRO A 259 -8.62 -17.71 10.65
CA PRO A 259 -8.91 -17.04 11.92
C PRO A 259 -7.78 -17.19 12.95
N ASP A 260 -7.20 -18.39 13.05
CA ASP A 260 -6.18 -18.74 14.05
C ASP A 260 -4.82 -18.05 13.82
N GLU A 261 -4.56 -17.55 12.62
CA GLU A 261 -3.30 -16.89 12.22
C GLU A 261 -3.37 -15.36 12.41
N CYS A 262 -4.51 -14.83 12.84
CA CYS A 262 -4.80 -13.40 12.91
C CYS A 262 -4.79 -12.87 14.34
N ASN A 263 -3.86 -11.97 14.67
CA ASN A 263 -3.98 -11.17 15.90
C ASN A 263 -4.99 -10.03 15.69
N PRO A 264 -6.10 -9.97 16.45
CA PRO A 264 -7.09 -8.90 16.34
C PRO A 264 -6.49 -7.50 16.47
N ASP A 265 -5.52 -7.30 17.37
CA ASP A 265 -4.94 -5.99 17.69
C ASP A 265 -4.34 -5.28 16.49
N ILE A 266 -3.84 -6.04 15.51
CA ILE A 266 -3.21 -5.50 14.29
C ILE A 266 -4.25 -4.82 13.37
N PHE A 267 -5.50 -5.27 13.36
CA PHE A 267 -6.54 -4.68 12.51
C PHE A 267 -6.96 -3.30 13.02
N ASN A 268 -6.59 -2.24 12.31
CA ASN A 268 -6.95 -0.87 12.65
C ASN A 268 -8.08 -0.35 11.73
N SER A 269 -9.31 -0.37 12.25
CA SER A 269 -10.49 0.13 11.52
C SER A 269 -10.53 1.65 11.35
N GLU A 270 -9.85 2.41 12.20
CA GLU A 270 -9.79 3.88 12.14
C GLU A 270 -8.97 4.33 10.92
N ILE A 271 -7.82 3.69 10.65
CA ILE A 271 -7.00 3.97 9.47
C ILE A 271 -7.77 3.65 8.17
N VAL A 272 -8.53 2.55 8.13
CA VAL A 272 -9.33 2.19 6.94
C VAL A 272 -10.47 3.18 6.72
N MET A 273 -11.18 3.58 7.79
CA MET A 273 -12.19 4.64 7.71
C MET A 273 -11.58 5.98 7.28
N GLU A 274 -10.39 6.34 7.76
CA GLU A 274 -9.71 7.58 7.38
C GLU A 274 -9.25 7.57 5.91
N CYS A 275 -8.78 6.43 5.40
CA CYS A 275 -8.52 6.23 3.99
C CYS A 275 -9.78 6.42 3.14
N MET A 276 -10.91 5.84 3.56
CA MET A 276 -12.19 5.95 2.87
C MET A 276 -12.73 7.39 2.85
N ARG A 277 -12.37 8.24 3.82
CA ARG A 277 -12.78 9.66 3.87
C ARG A 277 -11.90 10.57 3.01
N ARG A 278 -10.59 10.30 2.95
CA ARG A 278 -9.63 11.12 2.19
C ARG A 278 -9.57 10.78 0.70
N THR A 279 -10.08 9.61 0.30
CA THR A 279 -10.12 9.21 -1.11
C THR A 279 -11.39 9.67 -1.82
N ASN A 280 -11.25 10.21 -3.03
CA ASN A 280 -12.36 10.44 -3.96
C ASN A 280 -12.57 9.26 -4.93
N ASP A 281 -11.70 8.24 -4.87
CA ASP A 281 -11.78 7.07 -5.76
C ASP A 281 -12.80 6.04 -5.26
N LEU A 282 -13.73 5.68 -6.15
CA LEU A 282 -14.77 4.68 -5.89
C LEU A 282 -14.18 3.29 -5.64
N HIS A 283 -13.10 2.91 -6.34
CA HIS A 283 -12.50 1.60 -6.17
C HIS A 283 -11.87 1.46 -4.77
N THR A 284 -11.02 2.40 -4.36
CA THR A 284 -10.43 2.47 -3.01
C THR A 284 -11.52 2.48 -1.94
N THR A 285 -12.63 3.21 -2.17
CA THR A 285 -13.81 3.21 -1.29
C THR A 285 -14.42 1.81 -1.16
N GLN A 286 -14.60 1.08 -2.26
CA GLN A 286 -15.12 -0.30 -2.26
C GLN A 286 -14.17 -1.27 -1.55
N GLN A 287 -12.86 -1.17 -1.79
CA GLN A 287 -11.84 -2.00 -1.12
C GLN A 287 -11.84 -1.77 0.40
N CYS A 288 -11.97 -0.52 0.85
CA CYS A 288 -12.12 -0.19 2.27
C CYS A 288 -13.36 -0.84 2.89
N LEU A 289 -14.51 -0.79 2.21
CA LEU A 289 -15.75 -1.43 2.68
C LEU A 289 -15.62 -2.95 2.77
N MET A 290 -14.99 -3.59 1.78
CA MET A 290 -14.73 -5.03 1.79
C MET A 290 -13.77 -5.42 2.93
N LEU A 291 -12.73 -4.62 3.17
CA LEU A 291 -11.76 -4.83 4.25
C LEU A 291 -12.40 -4.65 5.63
N LEU A 292 -13.24 -3.63 5.83
CA LEU A 292 -14.01 -3.45 7.06
C LEU A 292 -14.99 -4.59 7.28
N SER A 293 -15.70 -5.04 6.23
CA SER A 293 -16.61 -6.18 6.28
C SER A 293 -15.89 -7.47 6.68
N LYS A 294 -14.71 -7.75 6.08
CA LYS A 294 -13.91 -8.93 6.42
C LYS A 294 -13.34 -8.84 7.83
N GLY A 295 -12.86 -7.67 8.25
CA GLY A 295 -12.41 -7.42 9.62
C GLY A 295 -13.52 -7.58 10.65
N ALA A 296 -14.75 -7.16 10.33
CA ALA A 296 -15.93 -7.36 11.19
C ALA A 296 -16.27 -8.85 11.37
N GLN A 297 -16.15 -9.65 10.31
CA GLN A 297 -16.36 -11.10 10.36
C GLN A 297 -15.27 -11.82 11.16
N LEU A 298 -14.01 -11.41 11.03
CA LEU A 298 -12.87 -12.02 11.74
C LEU A 298 -12.77 -11.57 13.21
N PHE A 299 -13.14 -10.33 13.53
CA PHE A 299 -12.93 -9.69 14.84
C PHE A 299 -14.21 -9.09 15.46
N PRO A 300 -15.26 -9.88 15.78
CA PRO A 300 -16.54 -9.36 16.32
C PRO A 300 -16.42 -8.66 17.70
N GLU A 301 -15.30 -8.82 18.39
CA GLU A 301 -14.92 -8.08 19.60
C GLU A 301 -14.52 -6.63 19.29
N LYS A 302 -13.84 -6.36 18.16
CA LYS A 302 -13.46 -5.01 17.72
C LYS A 302 -14.62 -4.18 17.15
N LEU A 303 -15.83 -4.75 17.10
CA LEU A 303 -17.05 -4.06 16.67
C LEU A 303 -17.27 -2.69 17.33
N ILE A 304 -16.93 -2.53 18.63
CA ILE A 304 -17.03 -1.24 19.33
C ILE A 304 -16.11 -0.20 18.69
N SER A 305 -14.81 -0.51 18.56
CA SER A 305 -13.83 0.37 17.91
C SER A 305 -14.24 0.69 16.47
N MET A 306 -14.75 -0.29 15.72
CA MET A 306 -15.19 -0.08 14.34
C MET A 306 -16.42 0.84 14.23
N ILE A 307 -17.43 0.68 15.09
CA ILE A 307 -18.62 1.55 15.12
C ILE A 307 -18.24 2.95 15.63
N MET A 308 -17.41 3.05 16.67
CA MET A 308 -16.88 4.33 17.15
C MET A 308 -16.05 5.03 16.07
N ALA A 309 -15.23 4.30 15.30
CA ALA A 309 -14.49 4.86 14.17
C ALA A 309 -15.43 5.42 13.10
N MET A 310 -16.54 4.75 12.78
CA MET A 310 -17.55 5.30 11.85
C MET A 310 -18.15 6.62 12.34
N PHE A 311 -18.36 6.76 13.65
CA PHE A 311 -19.09 7.89 14.25
C PHE A 311 -18.21 9.05 14.75
N ALA A 312 -16.96 8.81 15.16
CA ALA A 312 -16.07 9.83 15.71
C ALA A 312 -15.76 10.97 14.71
N PHE A 313 -15.88 10.70 13.41
CA PHE A 313 -15.67 11.67 12.34
C PHE A 313 -16.65 12.86 12.38
N VAL A 314 -17.83 12.67 12.96
CA VAL A 314 -18.99 13.54 12.76
C VAL A 314 -18.85 14.89 13.50
N GLY A 315 -17.76 15.11 14.26
CA GLY A 315 -17.47 16.36 14.99
C GLY A 315 -16.24 17.16 14.55
N ASP A 316 -15.34 16.61 13.73
CA ASP A 316 -13.95 17.12 13.66
C ASP A 316 -13.68 18.18 12.57
N ARG A 317 -14.71 18.57 11.80
CA ARG A 317 -14.63 19.69 10.82
C ARG A 317 -15.85 20.60 10.85
N LEU A 318 -15.61 21.88 11.09
CA LEU A 318 -16.60 22.96 11.24
C LEU A 318 -17.33 23.40 9.94
N VAL A 319 -17.25 22.62 8.85
CA VAL A 319 -17.70 23.05 7.50
C VAL A 319 -18.81 22.17 6.95
N ARG A 320 -20.03 22.74 6.85
CA ARG A 320 -21.29 22.11 6.37
C ARG A 320 -21.25 21.44 4.98
N LYS A 321 -20.15 21.50 4.23
CA LYS A 321 -20.01 20.86 2.90
C LYS A 321 -19.49 19.43 2.97
N ASP A 322 -18.62 19.11 3.94
CA ASP A 322 -18.08 17.75 4.10
C ASP A 322 -19.18 16.78 4.61
N ASP A 323 -20.22 17.32 5.25
CA ASP A 323 -21.32 16.58 5.88
C ASP A 323 -22.05 15.58 4.98
N LEU A 324 -22.32 15.93 3.71
CA LEU A 324 -23.04 15.05 2.79
C LEU A 324 -22.17 13.85 2.35
N TYR A 325 -20.88 14.08 2.12
CA TYR A 325 -19.96 13.01 1.76
C TYR A 325 -19.71 12.09 2.95
N SER A 326 -19.45 12.65 4.13
CA SER A 326 -19.34 11.92 5.40
C SER A 326 -20.58 11.06 5.68
N TYR A 327 -21.78 11.59 5.42
CA TYR A 327 -23.03 10.85 5.54
C TYR A 327 -23.10 9.69 4.54
N GLN A 328 -22.80 9.91 3.26
CA GLN A 328 -22.81 8.85 2.24
C GLN A 328 -21.79 7.74 2.53
N VAL A 329 -20.60 8.09 3.03
CA VAL A 329 -19.57 7.14 3.48
C VAL A 329 -20.14 6.29 4.63
N MET A 330 -20.67 6.92 5.68
CA MET A 330 -21.26 6.25 6.83
C MET A 330 -22.47 5.38 6.45
N GLU A 331 -23.37 5.86 5.61
CA GLU A 331 -24.53 5.11 5.11
C GLU A 331 -24.08 3.84 4.37
N LYS A 332 -23.13 3.96 3.44
CA LYS A 332 -22.55 2.81 2.73
C LYS A 332 -21.88 1.84 3.69
N THR A 333 -21.15 2.32 4.69
CA THR A 333 -20.47 1.46 5.68
C THR A 333 -21.49 0.71 6.54
N ILE A 334 -22.51 1.37 7.09
CA ILE A 334 -23.56 0.71 7.89
C ILE A 334 -24.28 -0.34 7.03
N LYS A 335 -24.74 0.02 5.82
CA LYS A 335 -25.51 -0.88 4.93
C LYS A 335 -24.70 -2.04 4.35
N THR A 336 -23.37 -2.07 4.49
CA THR A 336 -22.51 -3.17 3.99
C THR A 336 -21.85 -3.97 5.10
N VAL A 337 -21.27 -3.31 6.11
CA VAL A 337 -20.48 -3.92 7.18
C VAL A 337 -21.37 -4.50 8.29
N ILE A 338 -22.50 -3.86 8.62
CA ILE A 338 -23.38 -4.38 9.67
C ILE A 338 -24.06 -5.70 9.23
N PRO A 339 -24.62 -5.83 8.00
CA PRO A 339 -25.17 -7.09 7.52
C PRO A 339 -24.20 -8.28 7.50
N SER A 340 -22.91 -8.07 7.22
CA SER A 340 -21.95 -9.17 7.09
C SER A 340 -21.66 -9.91 8.40
N LEU A 341 -22.01 -9.33 9.55
CA LEU A 341 -21.86 -9.91 10.89
C LEU A 341 -22.86 -11.03 11.22
N TYR A 342 -24.06 -10.99 10.61
CA TYR A 342 -25.20 -11.84 10.99
C TYR A 342 -25.95 -12.50 9.82
N LYS A 343 -25.76 -12.04 8.57
CA LYS A 343 -26.48 -12.56 7.38
C LYS A 343 -26.36 -14.06 7.19
N GLU A 344 -25.21 -14.65 7.53
CA GLU A 344 -24.92 -16.09 7.39
C GLU A 344 -25.35 -16.94 8.61
N LYS A 345 -25.86 -16.33 9.68
CA LYS A 345 -26.17 -17.01 10.95
C LYS A 345 -27.67 -17.32 11.08
N ASN A 346 -28.02 -18.32 11.89
CA ASN A 346 -29.42 -18.67 12.20
C ASN A 346 -30.06 -17.65 13.15
N LEU A 347 -31.39 -17.49 13.14
CA LEU A 347 -32.12 -16.47 13.92
C LEU A 347 -31.72 -16.39 15.40
N GLU A 348 -31.60 -17.53 16.10
CA GLU A 348 -31.16 -17.56 17.51
C GLU A 348 -29.70 -17.10 17.71
N GLN A 349 -28.83 -17.34 16.74
CA GLN A 349 -27.44 -16.86 16.75
C GLN A 349 -27.32 -15.38 16.34
N ARG A 350 -28.30 -14.84 15.60
CA ARG A 350 -28.35 -13.41 15.26
C ARG A 350 -28.66 -12.57 16.48
N ARG A 351 -29.70 -12.90 17.24
CA ARG A 351 -30.18 -12.14 18.42
C ARG A 351 -29.08 -11.57 19.32
N PRO A 352 -28.09 -12.34 19.85
CA PRO A 352 -27.05 -11.78 20.72
C PRO A 352 -26.12 -10.81 19.99
N ILE A 353 -25.87 -11.01 18.69
CA ILE A 353 -25.05 -10.10 17.87
C ILE A 353 -25.80 -8.81 17.61
N LEU A 354 -27.09 -8.89 17.27
CA LEU A 354 -27.93 -7.71 17.02
C LEU A 354 -28.12 -6.90 18.30
N ALA A 355 -28.39 -7.56 19.43
CA ALA A 355 -28.41 -6.92 20.74
C ALA A 355 -27.06 -6.26 21.08
N LYS A 356 -25.92 -6.89 20.77
CA LYS A 356 -24.60 -6.27 20.95
C LYS A 356 -24.45 -5.03 20.06
N ILE A 357 -24.78 -5.08 18.77
CA ILE A 357 -24.70 -3.92 17.86
C ILE A 357 -25.57 -2.76 18.37
N THR A 358 -26.82 -3.03 18.77
CA THR A 358 -27.71 -2.01 19.32
C THR A 358 -27.16 -1.43 20.62
N HIS A 359 -26.58 -2.24 21.51
CA HIS A 359 -25.97 -1.77 22.75
C HIS A 359 -24.75 -0.87 22.48
N VAL A 360 -23.88 -1.24 21.53
CA VAL A 360 -22.77 -0.37 21.11
C VAL A 360 -23.32 0.96 20.59
N PHE A 361 -24.32 0.95 19.72
CA PHE A 361 -24.93 2.19 19.23
C PHE A 361 -25.50 3.05 20.38
N VAL A 362 -26.22 2.44 21.32
CA VAL A 362 -26.79 3.13 22.48
C VAL A 362 -25.71 3.77 23.36
N THR A 363 -24.59 3.10 23.59
CA THR A 363 -23.45 3.70 24.33
C THR A 363 -22.73 4.78 23.51
N SER A 364 -22.66 4.65 22.18
CA SER A 364 -22.09 5.65 21.28
C SER A 364 -22.96 6.91 21.07
N LEU A 365 -24.29 6.85 21.33
CA LEU A 365 -25.23 7.94 21.06
C LEU A 365 -24.81 9.30 21.65
N ALA A 366 -24.24 9.29 22.86
CA ALA A 366 -23.80 10.51 23.54
C ALA A 366 -22.72 11.28 22.77
N HIS A 367 -21.86 10.56 22.02
CA HIS A 367 -20.76 11.12 21.23
C HIS A 367 -21.21 11.64 19.85
N LEU A 368 -22.37 11.23 19.35
CA LEU A 368 -22.93 11.71 18.09
C LEU A 368 -23.54 13.11 18.24
N PRO A 369 -23.38 14.03 17.28
CA PRO A 369 -24.09 15.32 17.29
C PRO A 369 -25.62 15.15 17.21
N ALA A 370 -26.35 15.93 18.01
CA ALA A 370 -27.78 15.77 18.22
C ALA A 370 -28.61 15.76 16.91
N HIS A 371 -28.23 16.57 15.92
CA HIS A 371 -28.93 16.67 14.63
C HIS A 371 -28.75 15.47 13.69
N ARG A 372 -27.88 14.49 14.01
CA ARG A 372 -27.71 13.26 13.21
C ARG A 372 -28.05 11.96 13.95
N ARG A 373 -28.26 12.01 15.28
CA ARG A 373 -28.59 10.83 16.10
C ARG A 373 -29.76 10.04 15.51
N GLN A 374 -30.82 10.74 15.09
CA GLN A 374 -32.04 10.13 14.57
C GLN A 374 -31.80 9.41 13.22
N ASP A 375 -31.17 10.09 12.25
CA ASP A 375 -30.95 9.50 10.92
C ASP A 375 -29.97 8.31 10.96
N ILE A 376 -28.94 8.38 11.81
CA ILE A 376 -28.02 7.26 12.01
C ILE A 376 -28.73 6.09 12.69
N PHE A 377 -29.58 6.34 13.70
CA PHE A 377 -30.39 5.30 14.34
C PHE A 377 -31.33 4.62 13.33
N ARG A 378 -31.99 5.41 12.48
CA ARG A 378 -32.85 4.93 11.39
C ARG A 378 -32.09 4.00 10.45
N MET A 379 -30.96 4.47 9.89
CA MET A 379 -30.12 3.67 8.99
C MET A 379 -29.64 2.36 9.62
N LEU A 380 -29.28 2.39 10.91
CA LEU A 380 -28.80 1.21 11.65
C LEU A 380 -29.94 0.20 11.88
N MET A 381 -31.12 0.65 12.30
CA MET A 381 -32.28 -0.22 12.51
C MET A 381 -32.85 -0.78 11.19
N GLU A 382 -32.91 0.02 10.14
CA GLU A 382 -33.25 -0.44 8.78
C GLU A 382 -32.29 -1.52 8.30
N SER A 383 -30.98 -1.34 8.53
CA SER A 383 -29.97 -2.32 8.12
C SER A 383 -30.09 -3.64 8.87
N ILE A 384 -30.23 -3.57 10.20
CA ILE A 384 -30.25 -4.74 11.10
C ILE A 384 -31.54 -5.56 10.99
N GLY A 385 -32.68 -4.90 10.74
CA GLY A 385 -34.01 -5.51 10.78
C GLY A 385 -34.85 -4.90 11.91
N GLN A 386 -35.50 -3.78 11.60
CA GLN A 386 -36.25 -2.95 12.54
C GLN A 386 -37.32 -3.74 13.33
N ASP A 387 -38.08 -4.63 12.68
CA ASP A 387 -39.14 -5.42 13.32
C ASP A 387 -38.60 -6.47 14.31
N GLU A 388 -37.32 -6.86 14.18
CA GLU A 388 -36.67 -7.79 15.09
C GLU A 388 -35.95 -7.10 16.25
N CYS A 389 -35.47 -5.86 16.07
CA CYS A 389 -34.42 -5.28 16.93
C CYS A 389 -34.75 -3.90 17.52
N LEU A 390 -35.75 -3.17 17.02
CA LEU A 390 -36.06 -1.81 17.49
C LEU A 390 -36.37 -1.77 19.00
N TRP A 391 -36.97 -2.84 19.55
CA TRP A 391 -37.26 -3.00 20.97
C TRP A 391 -36.02 -3.19 21.88
N PHE A 392 -34.84 -3.53 21.34
CA PHE A 392 -33.62 -3.64 22.14
C PHE A 392 -33.14 -2.27 22.63
N ALA A 393 -33.20 -1.24 21.78
CA ALA A 393 -32.65 0.08 22.09
C ALA A 393 -33.28 0.74 23.34
N PRO A 394 -34.62 0.75 23.53
CA PRO A 394 -35.25 1.21 24.76
C PRO A 394 -34.73 0.51 26.00
N ILE A 395 -34.72 -0.83 25.99
CA ILE A 395 -34.34 -1.63 27.16
C ILE A 395 -32.87 -1.38 27.50
N GLN A 396 -31.99 -1.35 26.51
CA GLN A 396 -30.56 -1.11 26.69
C GLN A 396 -30.26 0.34 27.11
N LEU A 397 -31.06 1.32 26.67
CA LEU A 397 -30.96 2.71 27.12
C LEU A 397 -31.35 2.81 28.59
N PHE A 398 -32.48 2.23 29.00
CA PHE A 398 -32.85 2.15 30.42
C PHE A 398 -31.79 1.45 31.27
N ASP A 399 -31.31 0.28 30.84
CA ASP A 399 -30.29 -0.51 31.54
C ASP A 399 -28.97 0.27 31.69
N SER A 400 -28.50 0.92 30.62
CA SER A 400 -27.28 1.75 30.65
C SER A 400 -27.37 2.94 31.61
N ILE A 401 -28.56 3.52 31.82
CA ILE A 401 -28.76 4.63 32.75
C ILE A 401 -28.93 4.11 34.19
N LEU A 402 -29.57 2.96 34.39
CA LEU A 402 -29.73 2.31 35.70
C LEU A 402 -28.41 1.75 36.25
N LEU A 403 -27.56 1.20 35.38
CA LEU A 403 -26.23 0.68 35.72
C LEU A 403 -25.12 1.74 35.64
N SER A 404 -25.44 2.97 35.24
CA SER A 404 -24.49 4.07 35.11
C SER A 404 -23.79 4.37 36.44
N PRO A 405 -22.45 4.50 36.48
CA PRO A 405 -21.70 4.88 37.69
C PRO A 405 -21.84 6.37 38.03
N ILE A 406 -22.93 7.03 37.63
CA ILE A 406 -23.35 8.30 38.23
C ILE A 406 -23.46 8.07 39.73
N ASN A 407 -22.59 8.74 40.49
CA ASN A 407 -22.61 8.74 41.95
C ASN A 407 -24.07 8.86 42.43
N LYS A 408 -24.50 7.94 43.30
CA LYS A 408 -25.84 7.91 43.95
C LYS A 408 -26.15 9.13 44.84
N LYS A 409 -25.51 10.28 44.59
CA LYS A 409 -25.58 11.53 45.35
C LYS A 409 -26.39 12.64 44.66
N ASN A 410 -26.52 12.63 43.33
CA ASN A 410 -27.25 13.69 42.59
C ASN A 410 -28.42 13.13 41.77
N GLU A 411 -29.56 12.95 42.43
CA GLU A 411 -30.80 12.41 41.84
C GLU A 411 -31.35 13.29 40.69
N GLU A 412 -31.20 14.61 40.77
CA GLU A 412 -31.64 15.54 39.71
C GLU A 412 -30.85 15.39 38.41
N THR A 413 -29.54 15.14 38.50
CA THR A 413 -28.70 14.97 37.31
C THR A 413 -29.03 13.66 36.57
N LEU A 414 -29.35 12.60 37.33
CA LEU A 414 -29.87 11.34 36.79
C LEU A 414 -31.23 11.55 36.13
N LYS A 415 -32.17 12.22 36.80
CA LYS A 415 -33.51 12.54 36.25
C LYS A 415 -33.42 13.36 34.96
N LYS A 416 -32.56 14.37 34.90
CA LYS A 416 -32.36 15.17 33.68
C LYS A 416 -31.78 14.33 32.54
N SER A 417 -30.77 13.50 32.82
CA SER A 417 -30.22 12.58 31.82
C SER A 417 -31.23 11.54 31.32
N LEU A 418 -32.13 11.06 32.19
CA LEU A 418 -33.24 10.17 31.81
C LEU A 418 -34.24 10.86 30.88
N ILE A 419 -34.62 12.11 31.16
CA ILE A 419 -35.54 12.89 30.34
C ILE A 419 -34.92 13.18 28.97
N ASP A 420 -33.69 13.70 28.93
CA ASP A 420 -32.99 14.05 27.69
C ASP A 420 -32.79 12.81 26.80
N ALA A 421 -32.52 11.63 27.39
CA ALA A 421 -32.37 10.36 26.68
C ALA A 421 -33.73 9.85 26.15
N ASN A 422 -34.78 9.92 26.97
CA ASN A 422 -36.13 9.53 26.57
C ASN A 422 -36.67 10.38 25.42
N GLU A 423 -36.52 11.72 25.47
CA GLU A 423 -36.95 12.60 24.37
C GLU A 423 -36.21 12.30 23.06
N GLN A 424 -34.89 12.11 23.12
CA GLN A 424 -34.10 11.77 21.94
C GLN A 424 -34.53 10.43 21.32
N MET A 425 -34.81 9.43 22.16
CA MET A 425 -35.28 8.15 21.69
C MET A 425 -36.71 8.23 21.12
N LEU A 426 -37.64 8.90 21.81
CA LEU A 426 -39.02 9.08 21.34
C LEU A 426 -39.06 9.77 19.97
N ASN A 427 -38.26 10.83 19.80
CA ASN A 427 -38.11 11.53 18.53
C ASN A 427 -37.48 10.65 17.42
N SER A 428 -36.62 9.71 17.79
CA SER A 428 -36.05 8.73 16.84
C SER A 428 -37.07 7.65 16.45
N PHE A 429 -37.99 7.28 17.35
CA PHE A 429 -39.04 6.29 17.10
C PHE A 429 -40.15 6.79 16.16
N ASN A 430 -40.41 8.11 16.14
CA ASN A 430 -41.39 8.74 15.23
C ASN A 430 -41.07 8.56 13.73
N GLN A 431 -39.90 8.01 13.38
CA GLN A 431 -39.46 7.80 12.01
C GLN A 431 -39.83 6.42 11.43
N PHE A 432 -40.36 5.50 12.26
CA PHE A 432 -40.69 4.12 11.88
C PHE A 432 -42.19 3.92 11.64
N SER A 433 -42.54 2.86 10.90
CA SER A 433 -43.93 2.54 10.60
C SER A 433 -44.74 2.14 11.85
N SER A 434 -46.04 2.44 11.86
CA SER A 434 -46.94 2.08 12.97
C SER A 434 -46.96 0.57 13.26
N SER A 435 -46.77 -0.28 12.24
CA SER A 435 -46.64 -1.73 12.41
C SER A 435 -45.37 -2.14 13.16
N THR A 436 -44.22 -1.59 12.78
CA THR A 436 -42.92 -1.86 13.44
C THR A 436 -42.93 -1.38 14.90
N LEU A 437 -43.55 -0.21 15.16
CA LEU A 437 -43.74 0.32 16.50
C LEU A 437 -44.63 -0.59 17.35
N LEU A 438 -45.75 -1.07 16.82
CA LEU A 438 -46.69 -1.94 17.54
C LEU A 438 -46.05 -3.29 17.88
N ILE A 439 -45.33 -3.92 16.93
CA ILE A 439 -44.55 -5.14 17.16
C ILE A 439 -43.52 -4.93 18.28
N SER A 440 -42.82 -3.80 18.25
CA SER A 440 -41.80 -3.46 19.26
C SER A 440 -42.40 -3.25 20.65
N LEU A 441 -43.51 -2.51 20.73
CA LEU A 441 -44.25 -2.30 21.99
C LEU A 441 -44.78 -3.62 22.57
N THR A 442 -45.33 -4.52 21.76
CA THR A 442 -45.74 -5.85 22.23
C THR A 442 -44.57 -6.65 22.82
N ARG A 443 -43.38 -6.57 22.22
CA ARG A 443 -42.18 -7.22 22.75
C ARG A 443 -41.68 -6.58 24.05
N ILE A 444 -41.67 -5.25 24.14
CA ILE A 444 -41.31 -4.53 25.38
C ILE A 444 -42.28 -4.90 26.52
N LEU A 445 -43.58 -4.90 26.26
CA LEU A 445 -44.60 -5.32 27.24
C LEU A 445 -44.38 -6.78 27.68
N ASN A 446 -44.09 -7.69 26.76
CA ASN A 446 -43.76 -9.08 27.11
C ASN A 446 -42.48 -9.18 27.96
N VAL A 447 -41.47 -8.32 27.77
CA VAL A 447 -40.29 -8.31 28.67
C VAL A 447 -40.66 -7.76 30.04
N LEU A 448 -41.40 -6.64 30.10
CA LEU A 448 -41.84 -6.04 31.37
C LEU A 448 -42.72 -6.98 32.20
N LEU A 449 -43.61 -7.74 31.56
CA LEU A 449 -44.45 -8.75 32.20
C LEU A 449 -43.68 -9.99 32.70
N ASN A 450 -42.45 -10.20 32.22
CA ASN A 450 -41.56 -11.29 32.65
C ASN A 450 -40.42 -10.80 33.56
N LEU A 451 -40.38 -9.51 33.94
CA LEU A 451 -39.50 -9.04 35.00
C LEU A 451 -40.00 -9.59 36.34
N PRO A 452 -39.12 -10.05 37.24
CA PRO A 452 -39.53 -10.45 38.57
C PRO A 452 -40.03 -9.22 39.36
N ASP A 453 -41.22 -9.33 39.96
CA ASP A 453 -41.85 -8.27 40.77
C ASP A 453 -40.99 -7.79 41.96
N GLN A 454 -39.94 -8.54 42.30
CA GLN A 454 -38.98 -8.19 43.34
C GLN A 454 -37.54 -8.49 42.88
N ILE A 455 -36.70 -7.45 42.88
CA ILE A 455 -35.25 -7.65 42.99
C ILE A 455 -35.01 -8.21 44.40
N THR A 456 -34.75 -9.53 44.50
CA THR A 456 -34.33 -10.13 45.77
C THR A 456 -32.94 -9.60 46.11
N SER A 457 -32.88 -8.71 47.10
CA SER A 457 -31.62 -8.07 47.52
C SER A 457 -30.64 -9.10 48.07
N LYS A 458 -29.48 -9.19 47.43
CA LYS A 458 -28.24 -9.79 47.95
C LYS A 458 -27.08 -8.83 47.71
#